data_AF-M8D9Y3-F1
#
_entry.id   AF-M8D9Y3-F1
#
_cell.length_a   1.000
_cell.length_b   1.000
_cell.length_c   1.000
_cell.angle_alpha   90.00
_cell.angle_beta   90.00
_cell.angle_gamma   90.00
#
_symmetry.space_group_name_H-M   'P 1'
#
loop_
_entity.id
_entity.type
_entity.pdbx_description
1 polymer ?
#
loop_
_entity_poly.entity_id
_entity_poly.type
_entity_poly.pdbx_seq_one_letter_code
_entity_poly.pdbx_strand_id
1 'polypeptide(L)'
;MTWYVFLIAMDWIAGYRASKIDGSYASEYGINGAFRTAFLLFMPAVGHLIDTVIGTPGIGFGFLIAAFGLHIWKSMTANVVRAGWEKWVPEWAMNAVSDEIEHKLARAIKRRQEKEKYGDGDMS
;
A
#
# COMPACT_ATOMS: atom_id res chain seq x y z
N MET A 1 7.86 5.87 14.90
CA MET A 1 6.88 6.79 14.29
C MET A 1 7.31 7.25 12.90
N THR A 2 8.52 7.80 12.73
CA THR A 2 9.04 8.27 11.43
C THR A 2 8.88 7.24 10.31
N TRP A 3 9.36 6.02 10.53
CA TRP A 3 9.27 4.93 9.54
C TRP A 3 7.83 4.65 9.09
N TYR A 4 6.88 4.68 10.03
CA TYR A 4 5.47 4.34 9.79
C TYR A 4 4.80 5.40 8.90
N VAL A 5 5.09 6.68 9.17
CA VAL A 5 4.62 7.79 8.33
C VAL A 5 5.25 7.70 6.93
N PHE A 6 6.53 7.36 6.83
CA PHE A 6 7.18 7.13 5.52
C PHE A 6 6.48 6.03 4.72
N LEU A 7 6.13 4.90 5.35
CA LEU A 7 5.39 3.84 4.66
C LEU A 7 4.02 4.28 4.16
N ILE A 8 3.28 5.05 4.98
CA ILE A 8 1.99 5.62 4.55
C ILE A 8 2.18 6.53 3.35
N ALA A 9 3.18 7.41 3.37
CA ALA A 9 3.45 8.33 2.28
C ALA A 9 3.81 7.59 0.99
N MET A 10 4.69 6.58 1.08
CA MET A 10 5.08 5.77 -0.08
C MET A 10 3.92 4.94 -0.64
N ASP A 11 3.12 4.32 0.23
CA ASP A 11 1.91 3.59 -0.17
C ASP A 11 0.93 4.51 -0.90
N TRP A 12 0.72 5.73 -0.38
CA TRP A 12 -0.20 6.69 -0.96
C TRP A 12 0.28 7.21 -2.32
N ILE A 13 1.57 7.52 -2.46
CA ILE A 13 2.17 7.97 -3.73
C ILE A 13 2.07 6.86 -4.79
N ALA A 14 2.46 5.63 -4.43
CA ALA A 14 2.40 4.50 -5.34
C ALA A 14 0.95 4.18 -5.73
N GLY A 15 0.03 4.20 -4.75
CA GLY A 15 -1.40 3.95 -4.97
C GLY A 15 -2.04 5.00 -5.87
N TYR A 16 -1.69 6.28 -5.68
CA TYR A 16 -2.11 7.36 -6.58
C TYR A 16 -1.63 7.11 -8.01
N ARG A 17 -0.34 6.81 -8.21
CA ARG A 17 0.20 6.52 -9.55
C ARG A 17 -0.47 5.29 -10.18
N ALA A 18 -0.58 4.19 -9.44
CA ALA A 18 -1.22 2.95 -9.86
C ALA A 18 -2.67 3.19 -10.31
N SER A 19 -3.45 3.96 -9.54
CA SER A 19 -4.84 4.25 -9.88
C SER A 19 -5.00 5.03 -11.19
N LYS A 20 -4.03 5.90 -11.53
CA LYS A 20 -4.00 6.61 -12.81
C LYS A 20 -3.66 5.68 -13.98
N ILE A 21 -2.74 4.73 -13.81
CA ILE A 21 -2.36 3.76 -14.85
C ILE A 21 -3.50 2.76 -15.11
N ASP A 22 -4.10 2.26 -14.04
CA ASP A 22 -5.16 1.26 -14.14
C ASP A 22 -6.49 1.85 -14.61
N GLY A 23 -6.64 3.19 -14.59
CA GLY A 23 -7.89 3.87 -14.92
C GLY A 23 -8.93 3.78 -13.80
N SER A 24 -8.55 3.32 -12.61
CA SER A 24 -9.43 3.17 -11.44
C SER A 24 -9.51 4.44 -10.59
N TYR A 25 -8.98 5.56 -11.10
CA TYR A 25 -9.01 6.85 -10.41
C TYR A 25 -10.40 7.49 -10.53
N ALA A 26 -11.28 7.16 -9.60
CA ALA A 26 -12.57 7.84 -9.40
C ALA A 26 -12.46 8.84 -8.22
N SER A 27 -13.32 9.87 -8.16
CA SER A 27 -13.31 10.80 -7.01
C SER A 27 -13.56 10.08 -5.69
N GLU A 28 -14.35 9.00 -5.73
CA GLU A 28 -14.61 8.08 -4.62
C GLU A 28 -13.33 7.37 -4.14
N TYR A 29 -12.40 7.02 -5.04
CA TYR A 29 -11.10 6.45 -4.66
C TYR A 29 -10.22 7.47 -3.93
N GLY A 30 -10.28 8.74 -4.33
CA GLY A 30 -9.57 9.84 -3.66
C GLY A 30 -10.06 10.06 -2.23
N ILE A 31 -11.38 10.11 -2.03
CA ILE A 31 -12.00 10.33 -0.72
C ILE A 31 -11.78 9.12 0.21
N ASN A 32 -12.05 7.90 -0.28
CA ASN A 32 -11.84 6.69 0.51
C ASN A 32 -10.35 6.47 0.85
N GLY A 33 -9.45 6.83 -0.07
CA GLY A 33 -8.00 6.82 0.18
C GLY A 33 -7.59 7.77 1.31
N ALA A 34 -8.15 8.96 1.36
CA ALA A 34 -7.88 9.94 2.42
C ALA A 34 -8.36 9.43 3.80
N PHE A 35 -9.56 8.87 3.89
CA PHE A 35 -10.08 8.30 5.15
C PHE A 35 -9.24 7.11 5.63
N ARG A 36 -8.80 6.23 4.73
CA ARG A 36 -7.89 5.13 5.06
C ARG A 36 -6.57 5.65 5.63
N THR A 37 -5.97 6.66 4.99
CA THR A 37 -4.73 7.27 5.46
C THR A 37 -4.91 7.90 6.84
N ALA A 38 -6.01 8.63 7.06
CA ALA A 38 -6.33 9.20 8.38
C ALA A 38 -6.45 8.10 9.44
N PHE A 39 -7.21 7.03 9.17
CA PHE A 39 -7.33 5.88 10.07
C PHE A 39 -5.97 5.29 10.45
N LEU A 40 -5.09 5.08 9.47
CA LEU A 40 -3.75 4.52 9.71
C LEU A 40 -2.87 5.46 10.56
N LEU A 41 -2.98 6.77 10.38
CA LEU A 41 -2.24 7.77 11.16
C LEU A 41 -2.68 7.82 12.64
N PHE A 42 -3.93 7.44 12.95
CA PHE A 42 -4.43 7.38 14.33
C PHE A 42 -4.02 6.13 15.09
N MET A 43 -3.64 5.04 14.41
CA MET A 43 -3.32 3.75 15.08
C MET A 43 -2.20 3.86 16.14
N PRO A 44 -1.12 4.62 15.93
CA PRO A 44 -0.13 4.84 16.99
C PRO A 44 -0.70 5.52 18.23
N ALA A 45 -1.61 6.48 18.07
CA ALA A 45 -2.27 7.14 19.21
C ALA A 45 -3.19 6.16 19.98
N VAL A 46 -3.89 5.27 19.26
CA VAL A 46 -4.68 4.20 19.88
C VAL A 46 -3.77 3.27 20.70
N GLY A 47 -2.62 2.89 20.16
CA GLY A 47 -1.68 2.02 20.87
C GLY A 47 -1.11 2.67 22.13
N HIS A 48 -0.82 3.97 22.06
CA HIS A 48 -0.40 4.73 23.23
C HIS A 48 -1.50 4.86 24.29
N LEU A 49 -2.77 5.01 23.87
CA LEU A 49 -3.90 5.01 24.78
C LEU A 49 -4.04 3.66 25.50
N ILE A 50 -3.89 2.54 24.77
CA ILE A 50 -3.86 1.19 25.35
C ILE A 50 -2.77 1.09 26.41
N ASP A 51 -1.55 1.53 26.09
CA ASP A 51 -0.42 1.49 27.03
C ASP A 51 -0.69 2.29 28.30
N THR A 52 -1.37 3.43 28.16
CA THR A 52 -1.72 4.32 29.28
C THR A 52 -2.78 3.68 30.18
N VAL A 53 -3.79 3.02 29.60
CA VAL A 53 -4.88 2.39 30.35
C VAL A 53 -4.42 1.11 31.05
N ILE A 54 -3.60 0.29 30.38
CA ILE A 54 -3.17 -1.02 30.89
C ILE A 54 -1.89 -0.91 31.76
N GLY A 55 -1.19 0.22 31.70
CA GLY A 55 0.08 0.40 32.43
C GLY A 55 1.22 -0.40 31.81
N THR A 56 1.21 -0.57 30.49
CA THR A 56 2.23 -1.30 29.72
C THR A 56 2.97 -0.39 28.73
N PRO A 57 3.78 0.59 29.19
CA PRO A 57 4.37 1.59 28.31
C PRO A 57 5.09 1.00 27.10
N GLY A 58 4.62 1.35 25.89
CA GLY A 58 5.24 1.00 24.62
C GLY A 58 4.84 -0.35 24.02
N ILE A 59 4.09 -1.21 24.72
CA ILE A 59 3.75 -2.55 24.22
C ILE A 59 2.65 -2.48 23.15
N GLY A 60 1.50 -1.91 23.48
CA GLY A 60 0.38 -1.67 22.57
C GLY A 60 0.75 -0.69 21.46
N PHE A 61 1.47 0.39 21.76
CA PHE A 61 2.03 1.28 20.73
C PHE A 61 2.92 0.51 19.75
N GLY A 62 3.89 -0.25 20.26
CA GLY A 62 4.82 -1.04 19.45
C GLY A 62 4.10 -2.09 18.61
N PHE A 63 3.16 -2.81 19.21
CA PHE A 63 2.35 -3.84 18.54
C PHE A 63 1.55 -3.26 17.38
N LEU A 64 0.80 -2.18 17.59
CA LEU A 64 0.00 -1.59 16.52
C LEU A 64 0.88 -0.98 15.42
N ILE A 65 1.98 -0.32 15.78
CA ILE A 65 2.93 0.20 14.79
C ILE A 65 3.50 -0.93 13.93
N ALA A 66 3.87 -2.07 14.53
CA ALA A 66 4.40 -3.22 13.80
C ALA A 66 3.32 -3.87 12.90
N ALA A 67 2.15 -4.18 13.46
CA ALA A 67 1.08 -4.85 12.75
C ALA A 67 0.56 -4.03 11.56
N PHE A 68 0.24 -2.76 11.79
CA PHE A 68 -0.23 -1.88 10.71
C PHE A 68 0.90 -1.51 9.75
N GLY A 69 2.14 -1.37 10.21
CA GLY A 69 3.25 -1.08 9.33
C GLY A 69 3.55 -2.24 8.37
N LEU A 70 3.44 -3.50 8.82
CA LEU A 70 3.50 -4.66 7.93
C LEU A 70 2.34 -4.67 6.93
N HIS A 71 1.13 -4.31 7.36
CA HIS A 71 -0.01 -4.18 6.46
C HIS A 71 0.20 -3.08 5.39
N ILE A 72 0.71 -1.91 5.79
CA ILE A 72 1.03 -0.81 4.89
C ILE A 72 2.14 -1.21 3.93
N TRP A 73 3.17 -1.92 4.41
CA TRP A 73 4.25 -2.43 3.56
C TRP A 73 3.72 -3.32 2.45
N LYS A 74 2.84 -4.27 2.77
CA LYS A 74 2.19 -5.15 1.77
C LYS A 74 1.39 -4.37 0.74
N SER A 75 0.59 -3.39 1.20
CA SER A 75 -0.16 -2.49 0.32
C SER A 75 0.76 -1.68 -0.60
N MET A 76 1.83 -1.11 -0.03
CA MET A 76 2.80 -0.28 -0.72
C MET A 76 3.44 -1.08 -1.85
N THR A 77 3.99 -2.26 -1.56
CA THR A 77 4.63 -3.11 -2.57
C THR A 77 3.67 -3.47 -3.70
N ALA A 78 2.42 -3.82 -3.40
CA ALA A 78 1.42 -4.09 -4.42
C ALA A 78 1.13 -2.86 -5.30
N ASN A 79 1.03 -1.68 -4.70
CA ASN A 79 0.83 -0.42 -5.42
C ASN A 79 2.05 -0.03 -6.26
N VAL A 80 3.27 -0.31 -5.79
CA VAL A 80 4.52 -0.05 -6.53
C VAL A 80 4.60 -0.92 -7.79
N VAL A 81 4.22 -2.21 -7.70
CA VAL A 81 4.12 -3.09 -8.88
C VAL A 81 3.04 -2.60 -9.84
N ARG A 82 1.85 -2.22 -9.33
CA ARG A 82 0.79 -1.64 -10.17
C ARG A 82 1.21 -0.32 -10.82
N ALA A 83 2.09 0.43 -10.17
CA ALA A 83 2.65 1.68 -10.69
C ALA A 83 3.72 1.46 -11.78
N GLY A 84 4.16 0.22 -12.02
CA GLY A 84 5.23 -0.10 -12.97
C GLY A 84 6.64 0.15 -12.42
N TRP A 85 6.79 0.16 -11.10
CA TRP A 85 8.05 0.47 -10.40
C TRP A 85 8.73 -0.78 -9.83
N GLU A 86 8.27 -1.98 -10.19
CA GLU A 86 8.80 -3.28 -9.76
C GLU A 86 10.33 -3.38 -9.89
N LYS A 87 10.92 -2.81 -10.95
CA LYS A 87 12.38 -2.83 -11.19
C LYS A 87 13.20 -2.07 -10.13
N TRP A 88 12.56 -1.20 -9.35
CA TRP A 88 13.20 -0.43 -8.27
C TRP A 88 12.99 -1.09 -6.90
N VAL A 89 12.22 -2.19 -6.85
CA VAL A 89 11.92 -2.92 -5.61
C VAL A 89 12.86 -4.11 -5.49
N PRO A 90 13.58 -4.27 -4.36
CA PRO A 90 14.38 -5.45 -4.13
C PRO A 90 13.53 -6.73 -4.13
N GLU A 91 14.09 -7.82 -4.65
CA GLU A 91 13.38 -9.11 -4.75
C GLU A 91 12.89 -9.62 -3.39
N TRP A 92 13.68 -9.44 -2.31
CA TRP A 92 13.26 -9.81 -0.96
C TRP A 92 11.98 -9.08 -0.50
N ALA A 93 11.81 -7.82 -0.91
CA ALA A 93 10.64 -7.03 -0.55
C ALA A 93 9.41 -7.48 -1.34
N MET A 94 9.61 -8.02 -2.55
CA MET A 94 8.57 -8.63 -3.36
C MET A 94 8.15 -9.99 -2.79
N ASN A 95 9.12 -10.83 -2.46
CA ASN A 95 8.88 -12.17 -1.92
C ASN A 95 8.13 -12.14 -0.58
N ALA A 96 8.41 -11.14 0.28
CA ALA A 96 7.66 -10.93 1.53
C ALA A 96 6.17 -10.59 1.33
N VAL A 97 5.77 -10.27 0.09
CA VAL A 97 4.41 -9.86 -0.29
C VAL A 97 3.76 -10.85 -1.26
N SER A 98 4.56 -11.65 -1.98
CA SER A 98 4.10 -12.68 -2.93
C SER A 98 3.20 -13.73 -2.28
N ASP A 99 3.52 -14.20 -1.07
CA ASP A 99 2.75 -15.24 -0.36
C ASP A 99 1.26 -14.87 -0.13
N GLU A 100 0.92 -13.58 -0.09
CA GLU A 100 -0.45 -13.10 0.16
C GLU A 100 -1.10 -12.40 -1.05
N ILE A 101 -0.29 -11.90 -2.00
CA ILE A 101 -0.77 -11.03 -3.08
C ILE A 101 -0.66 -11.68 -4.46
N GLU A 102 -0.02 -12.84 -4.63
CA GLU A 102 0.18 -13.49 -5.94
C GLU A 102 -1.04 -13.46 -6.87
N HIS A 103 -2.23 -13.79 -6.37
CA HIS A 103 -3.46 -13.74 -7.18
C HIS A 103 -3.95 -12.32 -7.52
N LYS A 104 -3.67 -11.32 -6.66
CA LYS A 104 -3.99 -9.92 -6.93
C LYS A 104 -2.94 -9.27 -7.83
N LEU A 105 -1.66 -9.60 -7.64
CA LEU A 105 -0.52 -9.12 -8.42
C LEU A 105 -0.57 -9.69 -9.83
N ALA A 106 -0.75 -11.00 -9.99
CA ALA A 106 -0.86 -11.65 -11.29
C ALA A 106 -2.01 -11.08 -12.13
N ARG A 107 -3.15 -10.75 -11.49
CA ARG A 107 -4.25 -10.05 -12.17
C ARG A 107 -3.89 -8.64 -12.60
N ALA A 108 -3.17 -7.88 -11.77
CA ALA A 108 -2.73 -6.54 -12.13
C ALA A 108 -1.69 -6.55 -13.27
N ILE A 109 -0.69 -7.44 -13.19
CA ILE A 109 0.31 -7.64 -14.25
C ILE A 109 -0.37 -8.07 -15.55
N LYS A 110 -1.30 -9.04 -15.48
CA LYS A 110 -2.08 -9.49 -16.65
C LYS A 110 -2.87 -8.35 -17.30
N ARG A 111 -3.56 -7.51 -16.50
CA ARG A 111 -4.29 -6.34 -17.02
C ARG A 111 -3.36 -5.33 -17.70
N ARG A 112 -2.15 -5.11 -17.16
CA ARG A 112 -1.16 -4.23 -17.78
C ARG A 112 -0.66 -4.80 -19.11
N GLN A 113 -0.32 -6.09 -19.15
CA GLN A 113 0.08 -6.76 -20.40
C GLN A 113 -1.04 -6.76 -21.45
N GLU A 114 -2.29 -6.94 -21.04
CA GLU A 114 -3.45 -6.82 -21.93
C GLU A 114 -3.60 -5.39 -22.47
N LYS A 115 -3.45 -4.36 -21.62
CA LYS A 115 -3.44 -2.95 -22.09
C LYS A 115 -2.28 -2.65 -23.04
N GLU A 116 -1.07 -3.13 -22.77
CA GLU A 116 0.09 -2.94 -23.65
C GLU A 116 -0.11 -3.69 -24.99
N LYS A 117 -0.72 -4.88 -24.97
CA LYS A 117 -0.94 -5.71 -26.17
C LYS A 117 -2.07 -5.20 -27.07
N TYR A 118 -3.14 -4.65 -26.51
CA TYR A 118 -4.33 -4.20 -27.26
C TYR A 118 -4.42 -2.68 -27.42
N GLY A 119 -3.74 -1.89 -26.59
CA GLY A 119 -3.75 -0.42 -26.67
C GLY A 119 -2.85 0.18 -27.75
N ASP A 120 -1.91 -0.60 -28.29
CA ASP A 120 -1.04 -0.18 -29.40
C ASP A 120 -1.71 -0.36 -30.78
N GLY A 121 -2.83 -1.09 -30.84
CA GLY A 121 -3.56 -1.38 -32.09
C GLY A 121 -4.61 -0.33 -32.50
N ASP A 122 -4.98 0.59 -31.62
CA ASP A 122 -5.97 1.65 -31.90
C ASP A 122 -5.32 2.97 -32.39
N MET A 123 -4.01 2.99 -32.62
CA MET A 123 -3.26 4.15 -33.15
C MET A 123 -2.55 3.87 -34.49
N SER A 124 -3.07 2.97 -35.34
CA SER A 124 -2.59 2.76 -36.72
C SER A 124 -3.67 3.04 -37.76
#